data_AF-A0A849GXL4-F1
#
_entry.id   AF-A0A849GXL4-F1
#
_cell.length_a   1.000
_cell.length_b   1.000
_cell.length_c   1.000
_cell.angle_alpha   90.00
_cell.angle_beta   90.00
_cell.angle_gamma   90.00
#
_symmetry.space_group_name_H-M   'P 1'
#
loop_
_entity.id
_entity.type
_entity.pdbx_description
1 polymer ?
#
loop_
_entity_poly.entity_id
_entity_poly.type
_entity_poly.pdbx_seq_one_letter_code
_entity_poly.pdbx_strand_id
1 'polypeptide(L)' 'MWETRSVQINVRLPRDMAAQAEEAQKTDTEFLSRVIMYGLTRRSIYRHLKGQAADTVVQDEAPPAVPS' A
#
# COMPACT_ATOMS: atom_id res chain seq x y z
N MET A 1 -17.64 14.08 -5.71
CA MET A 1 -16.30 14.69 -5.87
C MET A 1 -15.42 14.02 -4.82
N TRP A 2 -14.43 13.20 -5.20
CA TRP A 2 -13.61 12.50 -4.20
C TRP A 2 -12.76 13.56 -3.47
N GLU A 3 -12.90 13.64 -2.15
CA GLU A 3 -12.11 14.57 -1.34
C GLU A 3 -10.64 14.18 -1.43
N THR A 4 -9.80 15.07 -1.98
CA THR A 4 -8.35 14.88 -2.05
C THR A 4 -7.66 15.85 -1.09
N ARG A 5 -6.54 15.42 -0.51
CA ARG A 5 -5.74 16.22 0.42
C ARG A 5 -4.27 16.13 0.03
N SER A 6 -3.62 17.29 -0.11
CA SER A 6 -2.17 17.36 -0.28
C SER A 6 -1.46 16.99 1.02
N VAL A 7 -0.40 16.19 0.89
CA VAL A 7 0.45 15.76 2.00
C VAL A 7 1.90 16.01 1.65
N GLN A 8 2.71 16.37 2.64
CA GLN A 8 4.15 16.50 2.50
C GLN A 8 4.84 15.29 3.14
N ILE A 9 5.77 14.66 2.42
CA ILE A 9 6.46 13.46 2.89
C ILE A 9 7.95 13.76 2.90
N ASN A 10 8.59 13.59 4.05
CA ASN A 10 10.05 13.65 4.20
C ASN A 10 10.57 12.22 4.39
N VAL A 11 11.53 11.81 3.56
CA VAL A 11 12.15 10.49 3.62
C VAL A 11 13.66 10.60 3.71
N ARG A 12 14.28 9.65 4.38
CA ARG A 12 15.74 9.45 4.33
C ARG A 12 16.00 8.21 3.50
N LEU A 13 16.74 8.39 2.41
CA LEU A 13 17.10 7.31 1.49
C LEU A 13 18.60 7.01 1.60
N PRO A 14 19.02 5.77 1.33
CA PRO A 14 20.41 5.44 1.04
C PRO A 14 20.95 6.31 -0.10
N ARG A 15 22.26 6.57 -0.10
CA ARG A 15 22.90 7.56 -0.98
C ARG A 15 22.68 7.28 -2.47
N ASP A 16 22.78 6.02 -2.86
CA ASP A 16 22.54 5.51 -4.21
C ASP A 16 21.08 5.74 -4.65
N MET A 17 20.12 5.45 -3.79
CA MET A 17 18.70 5.69 -4.06
C MET A 17 18.36 7.17 -4.10
N ALA A 18 18.95 7.99 -3.23
CA ALA A 18 18.78 9.44 -3.24
C ALA A 18 19.27 10.04 -4.57
N ALA A 19 20.45 9.60 -5.05
CA ALA A 19 20.98 10.06 -6.34
C ALA A 19 20.06 9.68 -7.52
N GLN A 20 19.49 8.47 -7.50
CA GLN A 20 18.52 8.05 -8.53
C GLN A 20 17.23 8.87 -8.46
N ALA A 21 16.75 9.19 -7.26
CA ALA A 21 15.55 9.99 -7.07
C ALA A 21 15.77 11.43 -7.56
N GLU A 22 16.93 12.04 -7.28
CA GLU A 22 17.29 13.37 -7.77
C GLU A 22 17.38 13.41 -9.31
N GLU A 23 18.00 12.40 -9.93
CA GLU A 23 18.11 12.32 -11.38
C GLU A 23 16.76 12.09 -12.07
N ALA A 24 15.93 11.22 -11.48
CA ALA A 24 14.56 11.01 -11.93
C ALA A 24 13.73 12.30 -11.83
N GLN A 25 13.90 13.08 -10.77
CA GLN A 25 13.16 14.34 -10.58
C GLN A 25 13.57 15.43 -11.58
N LYS A 26 14.84 15.47 -12.00
CA LYS A 26 15.29 16.37 -13.09
C LYS A 26 14.67 16.02 -14.44
N THR A 27 14.47 14.72 -14.68
CA THR A 27 13.94 14.22 -15.95
C THR A 27 12.41 14.25 -15.97
N ASP A 28 11.79 13.97 -14.83
CA ASP A 28 10.35 13.83 -14.65
C ASP A 28 9.94 14.19 -13.21
N THR A 29 9.47 15.42 -13.02
CA THR A 29 9.07 15.97 -11.72
C THR A 29 7.96 15.16 -11.04
N GLU A 30 7.10 14.50 -11.82
CA GLU A 30 5.96 13.72 -11.32
C GLU A 30 6.27 12.24 -11.09
N PHE A 31 7.50 11.81 -11.37
CA PHE A 31 7.90 10.41 -11.21
C PHE A 31 7.72 9.93 -9.76
N LEU A 32 8.26 10.68 -8.79
CA LEU A 32 8.18 10.34 -7.37
C LEU A 32 6.73 10.30 -6.87
N SER A 33 5.89 11.26 -7.31
CA SER A 33 4.45 11.27 -7.01
C SER A 33 3.77 9.97 -7.46
N ARG A 34 4.06 9.52 -8.69
CA ARG A 34 3.52 8.27 -9.25
C ARG A 34 4.02 7.03 -8.49
N VAL A 35 5.31 6.97 -8.18
CA VAL A 35 5.90 5.86 -7.41
C VAL A 35 5.29 5.76 -6.02
N ILE A 36 5.14 6.90 -5.32
CA ILE A 36 4.51 6.95 -4.00
C ILE A 36 3.05 6.50 -4.09
N MET A 37 2.28 7.03 -5.04
CA MET A 37 0.87 6.68 -5.21
C MET A 37 0.71 5.19 -5.53
N TYR A 38 1.54 4.64 -6.40
CA TYR A 38 1.57 3.21 -6.70
C TYR A 38 1.90 2.37 -5.45
N GLY A 39 2.94 2.75 -4.71
CA GLY A 39 3.36 2.07 -3.49
C GLY A 39 2.28 2.06 -2.41
N LEU A 40 1.63 3.20 -2.18
CA LEU A 40 0.53 3.33 -1.21
C LEU A 40 -0.70 2.51 -1.64
N THR A 41 -1.07 2.56 -2.91
CA THR A 41 -2.20 1.79 -3.44
C THR A 41 -1.94 0.30 -3.32
N ARG A 42 -0.75 -0.16 -3.72
CA ARG A 42 -0.32 -1.56 -3.58
C ARG A 42 -0.38 -2.02 -2.13
N ARG A 43 0.16 -1.21 -1.20
CA ARG A 43 0.10 -1.52 0.25
C ARG A 43 -1.33 -1.61 0.76
N SER A 44 -2.21 -0.71 0.34
CA SER A 44 -3.62 -0.70 0.73
C SER A 44 -4.34 -1.98 0.30
N ILE A 45 -4.17 -2.36 -0.97
CA ILE A 45 -4.75 -3.60 -1.53
C ILE A 45 -4.23 -4.83 -0.78
N TYR A 46 -2.91 -4.95 -0.61
CA TYR A 46 -2.33 -6.09 0.10
C TYR A 46 -2.80 -6.18 1.55
N ARG A 47 -2.94 -5.04 2.25
CA ARG A 47 -3.49 -5.01 3.60
C ARG A 47 -4.95 -5.46 3.63
N HIS A 48 -5.75 -5.02 2.66
CA HIS A 48 -7.16 -5.40 2.56
C HIS A 48 -7.33 -6.90 2.30
N LEU A 49 -6.61 -7.43 1.31
CA LEU A 49 -6.62 -8.86 0.99
C LEU A 49 -6.12 -9.72 2.17
N LYS A 50 -5.06 -9.27 2.86
CA LYS A 50 -4.54 -9.97 4.04
C LYS A 50 -5.50 -9.92 5.22
N GLY A 51 -6.21 -8.80 5.41
CA GLY A 51 -7.26 -8.68 6.44
C GLY A 51 -8.44 -9.62 6.17
N GLN A 52 -8.90 -9.71 4.91
CA GLN A 52 -9.96 -10.63 4.50
C GLN A 52 -9.55 -12.11 4.62
N ALA A 53 -8.29 -12.42 4.31
CA ALA A 53 -7.75 -13.78 4.51
C ALA A 53 -7.74 -14.18 5.99
N ALA A 54 -7.53 -13.24 6.92
CA ALA A 54 -7.61 -13.52 8.36
C ALA A 54 -9.05 -13.79 8.82
N ASP A 55 -10.05 -13.07 8.30
CA ASP A 55 -11.47 -13.28 8.64
C ASP A 55 -12.05 -14.57 8.04
N THR A 56 -11.52 -15.04 6.91
CA THR A 56 -12.01 -16.26 6.24
C THR A 56 -11.59 -17.54 6.97
N VAL A 57 -10.41 -17.54 7.63
CA VAL A 57 -9.92 -18.71 8.38
C VAL A 57 -10.70 -18.93 9.68
N VAL A 58 -11.32 -17.89 10.24
CA VAL A 58 -12.09 -17.99 11.51
C VAL A 58 -13.49 -18.58 11.29
N GLN A 59 -14.01 -18.59 10.05
CA GLN A 59 -15.36 -19.10 9.76
C GLN A 59 -15.42 -20.61 9.45
N ASP A 60 -14.29 -21.26 9.18
CA ASP A 60 -14.26 -22.69 8.78
C ASP A 60 -14.10 -23.66 9.98
N GLU A 61 -14.01 -23.14 11.21
CA GLU A 61 -13.80 -23.93 12.44
C GLU A 61 -15.06 -24.02 13.33
N ALA A 62 -16.26 -23.99 12.75
CA ALA A 62 -17.49 -24.30 13.48
C ALA A 62 -17.92 -25.76 13.21
N PRO A 63 -17.87 -26.68 14.21
CA PRO A 63 -18.28 -28.06 13.99
C PRO A 63 -19.79 -28.15 13.75
N PRO A 64 -20.28 -29.00 12.81
CA PRO A 64 -21.70 -29.13 12.56
C PRO A 64 -22.38 -29.79 13.77
N ALA A 65 -23.27 -29.05 14.43
CA ALA A 65 -24.15 -29.60 15.44
C ALA A 65 -25.15 -30.55 14.77
N VAL A 66 -25.04 -31.84 15.10
CA VAL A 66 -25.97 -32.90 14.70
C VAL A 66 -27.19 -32.84 15.63
N PRO A 67 -28.42 -32.58 15.15
CA PRO A 67 -29.61 -32.70 15.99
C PRO A 67 -30.12 -34.15 16.00
N SER A 68 -30.40 -34.68 17.20
CA SER A 68 -31.09 -35.95 17.48
C SER A 68 -32.60 -35.77 17.55
#